data_AF-A0A512NQW5-F1
#
_entry.id   AF-A0A512NQW5-F1
#
_cell.length_a   1.000
_cell.length_b   1.000
_cell.length_c   1.000
_cell.angle_alpha   90.00
_cell.angle_beta   90.00
_cell.angle_gamma   90.00
#
_symmetry.space_group_name_H-M   'P 1'
#
loop_
_entity.id
_entity.type
_entity.pdbx_description
1 polymer ?
#
loop_
_entity_poly.entity_id
_entity_poly.type
_entity_poly.pdbx_seq_one_letter_code
_entity_poly.pdbx_strand_id
1 'polypeptide(L)'
;MLTDDQRQVIEAEEQLRHEVRRRLDTENPPPPPPPAPEPKIGFGKRVFDFFNSSVGMWLLSSVVLTGGAALLQNIQHNHEIAQQNRQQLSTHRFEITHRLDQMEYGLRRAKTVGDAKTAMDNMFKSKYPLTPELQNRSLASLYLSMYQLMSGTEQEKSQQAMTFVRRLEEAELSLQAETDDNDKLDDKQKERMHKLIQSIKALHHSVDANAK
;
A
#
# COMPACT_ATOMS: atom_id res chain seq x y z
N MET A 1 -16.99 24.60 29.68
CA MET A 1 -16.55 24.62 31.09
C MET A 1 -16.00 23.25 31.42
N LEU A 2 -14.85 23.16 32.09
CA LEU A 2 -14.29 21.89 32.56
C LEU A 2 -15.25 21.24 33.57
N THR A 3 -15.46 19.93 33.46
CA THR A 3 -16.24 19.17 34.46
C THR A 3 -15.44 19.03 35.75
N ASP A 4 -16.11 18.83 36.87
CA ASP A 4 -15.43 18.78 38.18
C ASP A 4 -14.42 17.63 38.29
N ASP A 5 -14.68 16.50 37.62
CA ASP A 5 -13.75 15.38 37.51
C ASP A 5 -12.45 15.76 36.77
N GLN A 6 -12.54 16.59 35.72
CA GLN A 6 -11.37 17.06 34.98
C GLN A 6 -10.51 18.01 35.82
N ARG A 7 -11.15 18.80 36.69
CA ARG A 7 -10.43 19.70 37.61
C ARG A 7 -9.65 18.91 38.66
N GLN A 8 -10.25 17.86 39.23
CA GLN A 8 -9.57 17.02 40.22
C GLN A 8 -8.35 16.31 39.64
N VAL A 9 -8.44 15.84 38.38
CA VAL A 9 -7.31 15.21 37.69
C VAL A 9 -6.18 16.21 37.47
N ILE A 10 -6.49 17.44 37.07
CA ILE A 10 -5.50 18.51 36.85
C ILE A 10 -4.82 18.90 38.17
N GLU A 11 -5.58 19.06 39.26
CA GLU A 11 -5.03 19.39 40.58
C GLU A 11 -4.12 18.29 41.11
N ALA A 12 -4.52 17.03 40.96
CA ALA A 12 -3.69 15.89 41.36
C ALA A 12 -2.40 15.79 40.54
N GLU A 13 -2.46 16.09 39.24
CA GLU A 13 -1.29 16.12 38.39
C GLU A 13 -0.34 17.28 38.73
N GLU A 14 -0.86 18.47 39.04
CA GLU A 14 -0.06 19.62 39.48
C GLU A 14 0.65 19.33 40.81
N GLN A 15 -0.04 18.71 41.76
CA GLN A 15 0.56 18.31 43.03
C GLN A 15 1.71 17.32 42.82
N LEU A 16 1.52 16.31 41.96
CA LEU A 16 2.56 15.35 41.62
C LEU A 16 3.76 16.02 40.93
N ARG A 17 3.52 16.98 40.02
CA ARG A 17 4.58 17.76 39.37
C ARG A 17 5.39 18.56 40.38
N HIS A 18 4.74 19.17 41.37
CA HIS A 18 5.42 19.91 42.43
C HIS A 18 6.22 19.00 43.36
N GLU A 19 5.69 17.84 43.73
CA GLU A 19 6.41 16.87 44.55
C GLU A 19 7.63 16.29 43.84
N VAL A 20 7.51 15.92 42.57
CA VAL A 20 8.63 15.42 41.77
C VAL A 20 9.71 16.48 41.64
N ARG A 21 9.33 17.74 41.36
CA ARG A 21 10.28 18.85 41.27
C ARG A 21 11.01 19.08 42.60
N ARG A 22 10.29 19.03 43.71
CA ARG A 22 10.86 19.17 45.06
C ARG A 22 11.83 18.03 45.38
N ARG A 23 11.51 16.79 44.99
CA ARG A 23 12.42 15.65 45.17
C ARG A 23 13.68 15.78 44.32
N LEU A 24 13.54 16.19 43.06
CA LEU A 24 14.68 16.44 42.16
C LEU A 24 15.59 17.55 42.68
N ASP A 25 15.02 18.64 43.21
CA ASP A 25 15.79 19.75 43.80
C ASP A 25 16.47 19.34 45.12
N THR A 26 15.93 18.36 45.84
CA THR A 26 16.50 17.85 47.10
C THR A 26 17.58 16.79 46.87
N GLU A 27 17.40 15.92 45.88
CA GLU A 27 18.39 14.88 45.51
C GLU A 27 19.57 15.45 44.71
N ASN A 28 19.38 16.58 44.02
CA ASN A 28 20.41 17.24 43.23
C ASN A 28 20.42 18.75 43.52
N PRO A 29 20.94 19.18 44.70
CA PRO A 29 21.01 20.59 45.03
C PRO A 29 21.81 21.34 43.96
N PRO A 30 21.33 22.49 43.45
CA PRO A 30 22.03 23.21 42.41
C PRO A 30 23.44 23.59 42.89
N PRO A 31 24.49 23.32 42.09
CA PRO A 31 25.85 23.66 42.49
C PRO A 31 25.96 25.17 42.75
N PRO A 32 26.82 25.60 43.70
CA PRO A 32 27.04 27.02 43.94
C PRO A 32 27.44 27.70 42.63
N PRO A 33 26.94 28.93 42.37
CA PRO A 33 27.18 29.60 41.10
C PRO A 33 28.70 29.73 40.87
N PRO A 34 29.23 29.21 39.75
CA PRO A 34 30.64 29.38 39.43
C PRO A 34 30.96 30.88 39.26
N PRO A 35 32.18 31.32 39.60
CA PRO A 35 32.61 32.70 39.33
C PRO A 35 32.40 33.00 37.84
N ALA A 36 31.79 34.14 37.56
CA ALA A 36 31.33 34.51 36.21
C ALA A 36 32.47 34.35 35.18
N PRO A 37 32.36 33.38 34.26
CA PRO A 37 33.33 33.28 33.18
C PRO A 37 33.12 34.48 32.24
N GLU A 38 34.23 35.11 31.85
CA GLU A 38 34.24 36.22 30.90
C GLU A 38 33.45 35.86 29.63
N PRO A 39 32.66 36.80 29.07
CA PRO A 39 31.71 36.50 28.03
C PRO A 39 32.44 36.16 26.72
N LYS A 40 32.69 34.88 26.50
CA LYS A 40 32.91 34.37 25.14
C LYS A 40 31.59 34.51 24.42
N ILE A 41 31.49 35.53 23.57
CA ILE A 41 30.37 35.77 22.66
C ILE A 41 30.40 34.64 21.62
N GLY A 42 29.91 33.48 22.03
CA GLY A 42 29.74 32.32 21.17
C GLY A 42 28.43 32.47 20.40
N PHE A 43 28.50 32.32 19.09
CA PHE A 43 27.36 32.36 18.17
C PHE A 43 26.17 31.51 18.68
N GLY A 44 26.44 30.36 19.33
CA GLY A 44 25.42 29.50 19.94
C GLY A 44 24.61 30.14 21.08
N LYS A 45 25.21 31.01 21.92
CA LYS A 45 24.47 31.71 22.98
C LYS A 45 23.48 32.70 22.37
N ARG A 46 23.86 33.40 21.30
CA ARG A 46 22.97 34.33 20.59
C ARG A 46 21.81 33.62 19.88
N VAL A 47 22.05 32.41 19.35
CA VAL A 47 21.00 31.57 18.76
C VAL A 47 20.02 31.10 19.84
N PHE A 48 20.53 30.65 21.00
CA PHE A 48 19.69 30.26 22.14
C PHE A 48 18.88 31.43 22.69
N ASP A 49 19.51 32.59 22.92
CA ASP A 49 18.86 33.80 23.39
C ASP A 49 17.82 34.32 22.37
N PHE A 50 18.06 34.15 21.07
CA PHE A 50 17.09 34.47 20.02
C PHE A 50 15.85 33.58 20.11
N PHE A 51 16.01 32.25 20.20
CA PHE A 51 14.87 31.33 20.32
C PHE A 51 14.09 31.51 21.63
N ASN A 52 14.74 31.99 22.69
CA ASN A 52 14.11 32.32 23.97
C ASN A 52 13.54 33.76 24.05
N SER A 53 13.61 34.53 22.97
CA SER A 53 13.00 35.86 22.87
C SER A 53 11.55 35.77 22.37
N SER A 54 10.74 36.81 22.60
CA SER A 54 9.36 36.86 22.10
C SER A 54 9.23 36.70 20.58
N VAL A 55 10.22 37.21 19.81
CA VAL A 55 10.25 37.06 18.35
C VAL A 55 10.65 35.64 17.95
N GLY A 56 11.63 35.04 18.63
CA GLY A 56 12.03 33.66 18.41
C GLY A 56 10.93 32.67 18.78
N MET A 57 10.23 32.90 19.90
CA MET A 57 9.08 32.09 20.31
C MET A 57 7.90 32.21 19.35
N TRP A 58 7.66 33.39 18.77
CA TRP A 58 6.66 33.58 17.72
C TRP A 58 7.02 32.82 16.44
N LEU A 59 8.29 32.88 16.00
CA LEU A 59 8.79 32.12 14.86
C LEU A 59 8.78 30.61 15.13
N LEU A 60 9.16 30.17 16.34
CA LEU A 60 9.13 28.77 16.74
C LEU A 60 7.70 28.24 16.71
N SER A 61 6.74 29.03 17.20
CA SER A 61 5.32 28.70 17.14
C SER A 61 4.83 28.58 15.70
N SER A 62 5.24 29.49 14.80
CA SER A 62 4.90 29.42 13.38
C SER A 62 5.47 28.15 12.72
N VAL A 63 6.75 27.84 12.93
CA VAL A 63 7.42 26.65 12.37
C VAL A 63 6.87 25.35 12.98
N VAL A 64 6.54 25.33 14.27
CA VAL A 64 5.94 24.16 14.92
C VAL A 64 4.53 23.93 14.41
N LEU A 65 3.72 24.99 14.25
CA LEU A 65 2.36 24.87 13.73
C LEU A 65 2.35 24.48 12.24
N THR A 66 3.15 25.13 11.39
CA THR A 66 3.20 24.82 9.95
C THR A 66 3.99 23.56 9.63
N GLY A 67 5.18 23.41 10.20
CA GLY A 67 6.03 22.23 10.01
C GLY A 67 5.47 20.98 10.68
N GLY A 68 4.93 21.10 11.89
CA GLY A 68 4.25 19.99 12.58
C GLY A 68 2.98 19.53 11.85
N ALA A 69 2.16 20.46 11.36
CA ALA A 69 0.98 20.11 10.56
C ALA A 69 1.36 19.45 9.23
N ALA A 70 2.38 19.97 8.52
CA ALA A 70 2.85 19.36 7.27
C ALA A 70 3.38 17.94 7.48
N LEU A 71 4.12 17.69 8.57
CA LEU A 71 4.58 16.34 8.91
C LEU A 71 3.42 15.40 9.22
N LEU A 72 2.46 15.82 10.04
CA LEU A 72 1.29 15.00 10.38
C LEU A 72 0.42 14.72 9.16
N GLN A 73 0.18 15.73 8.31
CA GLN A 73 -0.55 15.57 7.05
C GLN A 73 0.17 14.61 6.11
N ASN A 74 1.49 14.70 6.00
CA ASN A 74 2.28 13.80 5.18
C ASN A 74 2.22 12.35 5.70
N ILE A 75 2.32 12.14 7.01
CA ILE A 75 2.18 10.81 7.63
C ILE A 75 0.78 10.24 7.36
N GLN A 76 -0.27 11.04 7.60
CA GLN A 76 -1.66 10.62 7.33
C GLN A 76 -1.87 10.28 5.85
N HIS A 77 -1.39 11.13 4.95
CA HIS A 77 -1.50 10.92 3.51
C HIS A 77 -0.78 9.66 3.04
N ASN A 78 0.45 9.42 3.55
CA ASN A 78 1.20 8.21 3.23
C ASN A 78 0.52 6.94 3.77
N HIS A 79 -0.08 7.00 4.96
CA HIS A 79 -0.87 5.89 5.49
C HIS A 79 -2.12 5.60 4.64
N GLU A 80 -2.83 6.65 4.20
CA GLU A 80 -3.99 6.52 3.34
C GLU A 80 -3.63 5.90 1.99
N ILE A 81 -2.56 6.37 1.33
CA ILE A 81 -2.05 5.79 0.09
C ILE A 81 -1.67 4.32 0.32
N ALA A 82 -0.97 4.01 1.41
CA ALA A 82 -0.58 2.63 1.71
C ALA A 82 -1.81 1.71 1.91
N GLN A 83 -2.86 2.21 2.57
CA GLN A 83 -4.10 1.47 2.75
C GLN A 83 -4.84 1.27 1.42
N GLN A 84 -4.95 2.32 0.60
CA GLN A 84 -5.56 2.25 -0.73
C GLN A 84 -4.80 1.26 -1.63
N ASN A 85 -3.46 1.32 -1.65
CA ASN A 85 -2.63 0.39 -2.43
C ASN A 85 -2.84 -1.06 -1.98
N ARG A 86 -2.91 -1.32 -0.67
CA ARG A 86 -3.21 -2.66 -0.13
C ARG A 86 -4.59 -3.15 -0.56
N GLN A 87 -5.59 -2.28 -0.50
CA GLN A 87 -6.95 -2.62 -0.91
C GLN A 87 -7.00 -2.90 -2.42
N GLN A 88 -6.41 -2.06 -3.26
CA GLN A 88 -6.34 -2.26 -4.71
C GLN A 88 -5.62 -3.57 -5.06
N LEU A 89 -4.49 -3.84 -4.42
CA LEU A 89 -3.75 -5.10 -4.59
C LEU A 89 -4.62 -6.32 -4.25
N SER A 90 -5.32 -6.27 -3.11
CA SER A 90 -6.23 -7.34 -2.69
C SER A 90 -7.39 -7.53 -3.69
N THR A 91 -7.99 -6.44 -4.14
CA THR A 91 -9.08 -6.47 -5.13
C THR A 91 -8.62 -7.09 -6.43
N HIS A 92 -7.44 -6.70 -6.93
CA HIS A 92 -6.90 -7.26 -8.18
C HIS A 92 -6.57 -8.74 -8.04
N ARG A 93 -5.97 -9.17 -6.92
CA ARG A 93 -5.70 -10.58 -6.64
C ARG A 93 -6.96 -11.43 -6.64
N PHE A 94 -7.98 -10.99 -5.91
CA PHE A 94 -9.23 -11.73 -5.85
C PHE A 94 -9.90 -11.80 -7.22
N GLU A 95 -9.97 -10.68 -7.95
CA GLU A 95 -10.55 -10.63 -9.29
C GLU A 95 -9.84 -11.60 -10.25
N ILE A 96 -8.50 -11.62 -10.23
CA ILE A 96 -7.68 -12.56 -11.02
C ILE A 96 -7.98 -14.01 -10.65
N THR A 97 -7.96 -14.34 -9.34
CA THR A 97 -8.25 -15.69 -8.85
C THR A 97 -9.65 -16.14 -9.28
N HIS A 98 -10.64 -15.29 -9.07
CA HIS A 98 -12.03 -15.58 -9.40
C HIS A 98 -12.22 -15.88 -10.89
N ARG A 99 -11.59 -15.08 -11.76
CA ARG A 99 -11.62 -15.31 -13.20
C ARG A 99 -10.93 -16.61 -13.59
N LEU A 100 -9.77 -16.91 -13.00
CA LEU A 100 -9.04 -18.16 -13.27
C LEU A 100 -9.89 -19.39 -12.92
N ASP A 101 -10.62 -19.34 -11.80
CA ASP A 101 -11.52 -20.42 -11.39
C ASP A 101 -12.74 -20.54 -12.31
N GLN A 102 -13.31 -19.40 -12.74
CA GLN A 102 -14.40 -19.41 -13.72
C GLN A 102 -13.97 -19.96 -15.08
N MET A 103 -12.78 -19.59 -15.56
CA MET A 103 -12.21 -20.13 -16.80
C MET A 103 -12.04 -21.64 -16.69
N GLU A 104 -11.49 -22.12 -15.57
CA GLU A 104 -11.30 -23.56 -15.35
C GLU A 104 -12.63 -24.32 -15.32
N TYR A 105 -13.62 -23.80 -14.58
CA TYR A 105 -14.93 -24.41 -14.48
C TYR A 105 -15.67 -24.42 -15.82
N GLY A 106 -15.62 -23.29 -16.56
CA GLY A 106 -16.20 -23.17 -17.89
C GLY A 106 -15.57 -24.16 -18.87
N LEU A 107 -14.24 -24.25 -18.90
CA LEU A 107 -13.51 -25.15 -19.78
C LEU A 107 -13.81 -26.62 -19.48
N ARG A 108 -13.97 -27.00 -18.21
CA ARG A 108 -14.36 -28.38 -17.84
C ARG A 108 -15.69 -28.80 -18.48
N ARG A 109 -16.64 -27.86 -18.59
CA ARG A 109 -18.01 -28.10 -19.11
C ARG A 109 -18.16 -27.81 -20.61
N ALA A 110 -17.16 -27.21 -21.24
CA ALA A 110 -17.17 -26.88 -22.66
C ALA A 110 -17.31 -28.14 -23.53
N LYS A 111 -18.21 -28.08 -24.52
CA LYS A 111 -18.46 -29.15 -25.50
C LYS A 111 -18.01 -28.74 -26.90
N THR A 112 -18.07 -27.45 -27.21
CA THR A 112 -17.62 -26.89 -28.48
C THR A 112 -16.41 -25.97 -28.30
N VAL A 113 -15.74 -25.66 -29.40
CA VAL A 113 -14.69 -24.64 -29.44
C VAL A 113 -15.24 -23.28 -28.97
N GLY A 114 -16.45 -22.92 -29.38
CA GLY A 114 -17.13 -21.70 -28.94
C GLY A 114 -17.39 -21.65 -27.42
N ASP A 115 -17.81 -22.76 -26.81
CA ASP A 115 -17.95 -22.86 -25.35
C ASP A 115 -16.60 -22.62 -24.66
N ALA A 116 -15.53 -23.18 -25.24
CA ALA A 116 -14.19 -23.09 -24.70
C ALA A 116 -13.63 -21.65 -24.82
N LYS A 117 -13.83 -20.99 -25.97
CA LYS A 117 -13.51 -19.57 -26.17
C LYS A 117 -14.30 -18.69 -25.21
N THR A 118 -15.59 -18.96 -25.02
CA THR A 118 -16.45 -18.27 -24.04
C THR A 118 -15.95 -18.46 -22.61
N ALA A 119 -15.48 -19.66 -22.26
CA ALA A 119 -14.87 -19.90 -20.96
C ALA A 119 -13.60 -19.06 -20.76
N MET A 120 -12.79 -18.90 -21.81
CA MET A 120 -11.55 -18.11 -21.78
C MET A 120 -11.75 -16.59 -21.91
N ASP A 121 -12.94 -16.12 -22.30
CA ASP A 121 -13.27 -14.69 -22.45
C ASP A 121 -13.00 -13.87 -21.17
N ASN A 122 -13.05 -14.54 -20.01
CA ASN A 122 -12.67 -13.97 -18.72
C ASN A 122 -11.22 -13.46 -18.64
N MET A 123 -10.35 -13.88 -19.57
CA MET A 123 -9.00 -13.32 -19.74
C MET A 123 -9.03 -11.85 -20.18
N PHE A 124 -10.05 -11.43 -20.90
CA PHE A 124 -10.16 -10.08 -21.49
C PHE A 124 -11.07 -9.16 -20.69
N LYS A 125 -12.16 -9.71 -20.16
CA LYS A 125 -13.17 -8.94 -19.43
C LYS A 125 -13.83 -9.84 -18.40
N SER A 126 -14.26 -9.28 -17.27
CA SER A 126 -15.00 -10.06 -16.28
C SER A 126 -16.44 -10.25 -16.71
N LYS A 127 -16.92 -11.49 -16.64
CA LYS A 127 -18.37 -11.75 -16.67
C LYS A 127 -19.07 -11.31 -15.38
N TYR A 128 -18.39 -11.44 -14.24
CA TYR A 128 -18.90 -11.12 -12.91
C TYR A 128 -17.83 -10.37 -12.11
N PRO A 129 -17.59 -9.09 -12.42
CA PRO A 129 -16.53 -8.33 -11.78
C PRO A 129 -16.86 -8.04 -10.31
N LEU A 130 -15.83 -8.02 -9.46
CA LEU A 130 -15.95 -7.55 -8.08
C LEU A 130 -16.43 -6.10 -8.00
N THR A 131 -15.92 -5.24 -8.87
CA THR A 131 -16.33 -3.84 -8.98
C THR A 131 -16.52 -3.45 -10.44
N PRO A 132 -17.42 -2.50 -10.75
CA PRO A 132 -17.72 -2.12 -12.14
C PRO A 132 -16.47 -1.72 -12.95
N GLU A 133 -15.47 -1.13 -12.30
CA GLU A 133 -14.23 -0.66 -12.94
C GLU A 133 -13.37 -1.81 -13.49
N LEU A 134 -13.55 -3.02 -12.96
CA LEU A 134 -12.79 -4.21 -13.37
C LEU A 134 -13.42 -4.92 -14.56
N GLN A 135 -14.67 -4.61 -14.91
CA GLN A 135 -15.43 -5.35 -15.93
C GLN A 135 -14.66 -5.43 -17.26
N ASN A 136 -14.15 -4.32 -17.76
CA ASN A 136 -13.46 -4.25 -19.06
C ASN A 136 -11.94 -4.26 -18.94
N ARG A 137 -11.40 -4.74 -17.82
CA ARG A 137 -9.96 -4.89 -17.60
C ARG A 137 -9.54 -6.31 -17.96
N SER A 138 -8.55 -6.47 -18.84
CA SER A 138 -7.94 -7.77 -19.13
C SER A 138 -7.07 -8.24 -17.98
N LEU A 139 -6.81 -9.54 -17.88
CA LEU A 139 -5.84 -10.09 -16.93
C LEU A 139 -4.50 -9.37 -17.08
N ALA A 140 -4.00 -9.17 -18.30
CA ALA A 140 -2.76 -8.41 -18.55
C ALA A 140 -2.75 -7.04 -17.85
N SER A 141 -3.84 -6.27 -17.97
CA SER A 141 -3.96 -4.97 -17.30
C SER A 141 -4.03 -5.08 -15.78
N LEU A 142 -4.73 -6.09 -15.25
CA LEU A 142 -4.82 -6.33 -13.80
C LEU A 142 -3.46 -6.71 -13.20
N TYR A 143 -2.71 -7.56 -13.89
CA TYR A 143 -1.36 -7.93 -13.47
C TYR A 143 -0.39 -6.75 -13.55
N LEU A 144 -0.45 -5.92 -14.60
CA LEU A 144 0.36 -4.71 -14.69
C LEU A 144 0.12 -3.79 -13.48
N SER A 145 -1.15 -3.52 -13.15
CA SER A 145 -1.50 -2.73 -11.98
C SER A 145 -1.06 -3.40 -10.67
N MET A 146 -1.21 -4.72 -10.56
CA MET A 146 -0.77 -5.47 -9.39
C MET A 146 0.75 -5.34 -9.17
N TYR A 147 1.57 -5.52 -10.22
CA TYR A 147 3.03 -5.40 -10.12
C TYR A 147 3.48 -3.98 -9.76
N GLN A 148 2.79 -2.94 -10.22
CA GLN A 148 3.08 -1.55 -9.83
C GLN A 148 2.88 -1.31 -8.33
N LEU A 149 1.91 -1.99 -7.73
CA LEU A 149 1.56 -1.91 -6.32
C LEU A 149 2.43 -2.79 -5.41
N MET A 150 3.25 -3.68 -5.99
CA MET A 150 4.16 -4.55 -5.24
C MET A 150 5.43 -3.81 -4.80
N SER A 151 6.10 -4.35 -3.78
CA SER A 151 7.46 -3.95 -3.42
C SER A 151 8.46 -4.40 -4.49
N GLY A 152 9.56 -3.66 -4.62
CA GLY A 152 10.62 -3.94 -5.59
C GLY A 152 11.09 -2.69 -6.32
N THR A 153 12.16 -2.83 -7.10
CA THR A 153 12.62 -1.76 -7.99
C THR A 153 11.69 -1.63 -9.20
N GLU A 154 11.61 -0.44 -9.79
CA GLU A 154 10.80 -0.22 -11.01
C GLU A 154 11.22 -1.15 -12.15
N GLN A 155 12.52 -1.46 -12.25
CA GLN A 155 13.04 -2.41 -13.24
C GLN A 155 12.50 -3.83 -13.01
N GLU A 156 12.55 -4.33 -11.78
CA GLU A 156 12.02 -5.66 -11.44
C GLU A 156 10.51 -5.76 -11.70
N LYS A 157 9.75 -4.75 -11.26
CA LYS A 157 8.29 -4.69 -11.49
C LYS A 157 7.97 -4.73 -12.98
N SER A 158 8.65 -3.89 -13.77
CA SER A 158 8.45 -3.81 -15.22
C SER A 158 8.80 -5.12 -15.92
N GLN A 159 9.93 -5.74 -15.56
CA GLN A 159 10.38 -6.99 -16.16
C GLN A 159 9.42 -8.15 -15.87
N GLN A 160 8.93 -8.25 -14.63
CA GLN A 160 7.98 -9.29 -14.23
C GLN A 160 6.62 -9.08 -14.92
N ALA A 161 6.11 -7.84 -14.94
CA ALA A 161 4.89 -7.50 -15.63
C ALA A 161 4.96 -7.81 -17.13
N MET A 162 6.04 -7.40 -17.81
CA MET A 162 6.19 -7.60 -19.25
C MET A 162 6.31 -9.08 -19.63
N THR A 163 7.08 -9.84 -18.85
CA THR A 163 7.19 -11.30 -19.05
C THR A 163 5.83 -11.98 -18.94
N PHE A 164 5.03 -11.54 -17.97
CA PHE A 164 3.72 -12.10 -17.72
C PHE A 164 2.71 -11.72 -18.82
N VAL A 165 2.63 -10.43 -19.19
CA VAL A 165 1.75 -9.94 -20.25
C VAL A 165 2.05 -10.65 -21.56
N ARG A 166 3.32 -10.78 -21.95
CA ARG A 166 3.71 -11.47 -23.19
C ARG A 166 3.20 -12.92 -23.22
N ARG A 167 3.32 -13.65 -22.11
CA ARG A 167 2.82 -15.04 -22.02
C ARG A 167 1.30 -15.12 -22.14
N LEU A 168 0.56 -14.13 -21.63
CA LEU A 168 -0.88 -14.05 -21.82
C LEU A 168 -1.27 -13.73 -23.26
N GLU A 169 -0.55 -12.83 -23.92
CA GLU A 169 -0.79 -12.48 -25.34
C GLU A 169 -0.47 -13.66 -26.27
N GLU A 170 0.64 -14.36 -26.05
CA GLU A 170 0.97 -15.59 -26.78
C GLU A 170 -0.14 -16.66 -26.62
N ALA A 171 -0.68 -16.77 -25.41
CA ALA A 171 -1.77 -17.67 -25.11
C ALA A 171 -3.09 -17.28 -25.78
N GLU A 172 -3.42 -15.99 -25.80
CA GLU A 172 -4.54 -15.43 -26.57
C GLU A 172 -4.44 -15.77 -28.05
N LEU A 173 -3.29 -15.49 -28.67
CA LEU A 173 -3.10 -15.73 -30.10
C LEU A 173 -3.29 -17.21 -30.43
N SER A 174 -2.88 -18.10 -29.53
CA SER A 174 -3.10 -19.54 -29.69
C SER A 174 -4.57 -19.96 -29.62
N LEU A 175 -5.41 -19.20 -28.90
CA LEU A 175 -6.86 -19.43 -28.76
C LEU A 175 -7.66 -18.89 -29.96
N GLN A 176 -7.19 -17.80 -30.57
CA GLN A 176 -7.87 -17.16 -31.71
C GLN A 176 -7.63 -17.86 -33.05
N ALA A 177 -6.72 -18.85 -33.10
CA ALA A 177 -6.45 -19.61 -34.32
C ALA A 177 -7.73 -20.24 -34.91
N GLU A 178 -7.91 -20.08 -36.23
CA GLU A 178 -9.10 -20.37 -37.02
C GLU A 178 -9.64 -21.78 -36.81
N THR A 179 -10.60 -21.91 -35.89
CA THR A 179 -11.43 -23.10 -35.70
C THR A 179 -12.87 -22.62 -35.57
N ASP A 180 -13.80 -23.30 -36.25
CA ASP A 180 -15.21 -22.96 -36.23
C ASP A 180 -15.72 -23.14 -34.79
N ASP A 181 -16.45 -22.14 -34.28
CA ASP A 181 -16.97 -22.15 -32.92
C ASP A 181 -17.95 -23.32 -32.68
N ASN A 182 -18.55 -23.86 -33.74
CA ASN A 182 -19.47 -25.00 -33.65
C ASN A 182 -18.75 -26.36 -33.66
N ASP A 183 -17.45 -26.39 -33.93
CA ASP A 183 -16.69 -27.62 -33.88
C ASP A 183 -16.70 -28.21 -32.47
N LYS A 184 -16.75 -29.54 -32.40
CA LYS A 184 -16.57 -30.24 -31.12
C LYS A 184 -15.18 -29.93 -30.60
N LEU A 185 -15.10 -29.63 -29.30
CA LEU A 185 -13.83 -29.41 -28.64
C LEU A 185 -13.05 -30.72 -28.59
N ASP A 186 -11.91 -30.76 -29.26
CA ASP A 186 -11.04 -31.95 -29.24
C ASP A 186 -10.27 -32.04 -27.91
N ASP A 187 -9.90 -33.26 -27.50
CA ASP A 187 -9.21 -33.48 -26.22
C ASP A 187 -7.83 -32.81 -26.16
N LYS A 188 -7.13 -32.65 -27.29
CA LYS A 188 -5.83 -31.95 -27.37
C LYS A 188 -5.99 -30.44 -27.23
N GLN A 189 -7.05 -29.85 -27.78
CA GLN A 189 -7.42 -28.44 -27.59
C GLN A 189 -7.76 -28.21 -26.13
N LYS A 190 -8.64 -29.05 -25.56
CA LYS A 190 -9.03 -28.96 -24.16
C LYS A 190 -7.82 -29.05 -23.23
N GLU A 191 -6.92 -30.00 -23.47
CA GLU A 191 -5.68 -30.16 -22.70
C GLU A 191 -4.76 -28.94 -22.83
N ARG A 192 -4.59 -28.39 -24.05
CA ARG A 192 -3.81 -27.16 -24.26
C ARG A 192 -4.35 -25.98 -23.46
N MET A 193 -5.66 -25.77 -23.51
CA MET A 193 -6.33 -24.70 -22.77
C MET A 193 -6.23 -24.93 -21.25
N HIS A 194 -6.31 -26.19 -20.80
CA HIS A 194 -6.16 -26.51 -19.39
C HIS A 194 -4.73 -26.23 -18.91
N LYS A 195 -3.71 -26.66 -19.66
CA LYS A 195 -2.30 -26.32 -19.39
C LYS A 195 -2.05 -24.83 -19.36
N LEU A 196 -2.72 -24.07 -20.21
CA LEU A 196 -2.64 -22.62 -20.20
C LEU A 196 -3.18 -22.06 -18.88
N ILE A 197 -4.40 -22.42 -18.47
CA ILE A 197 -4.97 -21.97 -17.19
C ILE A 197 -4.06 -22.34 -16.02
N GLN A 198 -3.51 -23.57 -16.01
CA GLN A 198 -2.57 -24.00 -14.96
C GLN A 198 -1.27 -23.19 -14.98
N SER A 199 -0.76 -22.85 -16.15
CA SER A 199 0.43 -21.99 -16.27
C SER A 199 0.16 -20.58 -15.72
N ILE A 200 -1.02 -20.02 -15.99
CA ILE A 200 -1.42 -18.71 -15.45
C ILE A 200 -1.60 -18.79 -13.93
N LYS A 201 -2.23 -19.84 -13.41
CA LYS A 201 -2.37 -20.07 -11.95
C LYS A 201 -1.01 -20.23 -11.27
N ALA A 202 -0.09 -21.00 -11.84
CA ALA A 202 1.25 -21.19 -11.30
C ALA A 202 2.02 -19.85 -11.23
N LEU A 203 1.91 -19.04 -12.28
CA LEU A 203 2.45 -17.69 -12.29
C LEU A 203 1.78 -16.78 -11.25
N HIS A 204 0.45 -16.86 -11.09
CA HIS A 204 -0.27 -16.09 -10.07
C HIS A 204 0.25 -16.42 -8.66
N HIS A 205 0.36 -17.72 -8.36
CA HIS A 205 0.84 -18.20 -7.07
C HIS A 205 2.30 -17.84 -6.79
N SER A 206 3.17 -17.82 -7.81
CA SER A 206 4.55 -17.39 -7.61
C SER A 206 4.64 -15.90 -7.25
N VAL A 207 3.75 -15.07 -7.80
CA VAL A 207 3.65 -13.66 -7.46
C VAL A 207 3.18 -13.48 -6.02
N ASP A 208 2.17 -14.23 -5.59
CA ASP A 208 1.69 -14.17 -4.20
C ASP A 208 2.74 -14.65 -3.19
N ALA A 209 3.57 -15.63 -3.56
CA ALA A 209 4.67 -16.09 -2.72
C ALA A 209 5.77 -15.03 -2.57
N ASN A 210 6.10 -14.31 -3.65
CA ASN A 210 7.13 -13.27 -3.66
C ASN A 210 6.68 -11.94 -3.02
N ALA A 211 5.38 -11.78 -2.79
CA ALA A 211 4.82 -10.58 -2.18
C ALA A 211 4.68 -10.64 -0.64
N LYS A 212 5.12 -11.74 -0.02
CA LYS A 212 5.23 -11.90 1.43
C LYS A 212 6.62 -11.52 1.90
#